data_AF-A0A2V7WIR3-F1
#
_entry.id   AF-A0A2V7WIR3-F1
#
_cell.length_a   1.000
_cell.length_b   1.000
_cell.length_c   1.000
_cell.angle_alpha   90.00
_cell.angle_beta   90.00
_cell.angle_gamma   90.00
#
_symmetry.space_group_name_H-M   'P 1'
#
loop_
_entity.id
_entity.type
_entity.pdbx_description
1 polymer ?
#
loop_
_entity_poly.entity_id
_entity_poly.type
_entity_poly.pdbx_seq_one_letter_code
_entity_poly.pdbx_strand_id
1 'polypeptide(L)'
;MARVFLAGTGNDAGDCTNQATPCRSLQGAVTACPANGEIIILDNGGYGGAIITKSLTVNASAGIVAFIARTITVNIGVTDKVVLRGLSMNGVVFGDYDGIAFTGGGTLVVENSVVAGFNTAGINQSAVGSNLIVNDCEFRNNQTGVLNGSSNDTNSNTVIENSRFESNSSYGVVASGTANVSIRNSVLANNDSVGVYAYSNSQTQPVLIVVDTCTIAHNYTGMNAYAGAAGASATIRVTNSTIFHNVNGMQALTSGSAVASYGNNRVLANTNYSTFTGTVLPLQ
;
A
#
# COMPACT_ATOMS: atom_id res chain seq x y z
N MET A 1 -8.65 25.10 10.18
CA MET A 1 -8.10 23.81 10.64
C MET A 1 -7.13 24.10 11.77
N ALA A 2 -7.24 23.39 12.89
CA ALA A 2 -6.28 23.50 13.98
C ALA A 2 -4.94 22.88 13.54
N ARG A 3 -3.83 23.48 13.97
CA ARG A 3 -2.47 23.06 13.60
C ARG A 3 -1.71 22.64 14.85
N VAL A 4 -0.97 21.55 14.73
CA VAL A 4 0.01 21.09 15.70
C VAL A 4 1.36 21.02 15.00
N PHE A 5 2.41 21.42 15.69
CA PHE A 5 3.76 21.44 15.17
C PHE A 5 4.60 20.33 15.79
N LEU A 6 5.40 19.66 14.96
CA LEU A 6 6.28 18.56 15.36
C LEU A 6 7.72 18.89 14.97
N ALA A 7 8.65 18.81 15.92
CA ALA A 7 10.08 19.03 15.68
C ALA A 7 10.97 18.12 16.52
N GLY A 8 12.16 17.81 16.02
CA GLY A 8 13.15 16.94 16.68
C GLY A 8 13.70 17.50 17.99
N THR A 9 13.54 18.80 18.23
CA THR A 9 13.89 19.49 19.49
C THR A 9 12.68 19.87 20.33
N GLY A 10 11.48 19.39 19.97
CA GLY A 10 10.23 19.72 20.66
C GLY A 10 10.10 19.09 22.04
N ASN A 11 8.92 19.26 22.64
CA ASN A 11 8.53 18.65 23.91
C ASN A 11 7.03 18.28 23.87
N ASP A 12 6.71 17.01 24.07
CA ASP A 12 5.33 16.49 24.04
C ASP A 12 4.45 17.01 25.19
N ALA A 13 5.06 17.54 26.27
CA ALA A 13 4.34 18.21 27.35
C ALA A 13 4.09 19.70 27.10
N GLY A 14 4.57 20.24 25.97
CA GLY A 14 4.35 21.62 25.56
C GLY A 14 2.97 21.86 24.95
N ASP A 15 2.71 23.11 24.55
CA ASP A 15 1.46 23.52 23.89
C ASP A 15 1.29 22.82 22.53
N CYS A 16 2.38 22.64 21.77
CA CYS A 16 2.41 22.08 20.41
C CYS A 16 1.56 22.82 19.36
N THR A 17 0.64 23.71 19.74
CA THR A 17 -0.13 24.55 18.83
C THR A 17 0.64 25.79 18.36
N ASN A 18 1.81 26.06 18.96
CA ASN A 18 2.74 27.11 18.59
C ASN A 18 4.04 26.51 18.04
N GLN A 19 4.48 27.01 16.88
CA GLN A 19 5.69 26.57 16.20
C GLN A 19 6.96 26.71 17.07
N ALA A 20 6.99 27.67 17.99
CA ALA A 20 8.11 27.88 18.92
C ALA A 20 8.16 26.83 20.07
N THR A 21 7.06 26.11 20.29
CA THR A 21 6.95 25.06 21.31
C THR A 21 6.32 23.79 20.71
N PRO A 22 6.96 23.18 19.70
CA PRO A 22 6.41 22.03 18.99
C PRO A 22 6.45 20.76 19.86
N CYS A 23 5.62 19.78 19.53
CA CYS A 23 5.73 18.42 20.05
C CYS A 23 7.04 17.77 19.58
N ARG A 24 7.53 16.79 20.33
CA ARG A 24 8.78 16.06 20.04
C ARG A 24 8.55 14.81 19.20
N SER A 25 7.52 14.05 19.52
CA SER A 25 7.23 12.74 18.91
C SER A 25 5.97 12.78 18.07
N LEU A 26 5.88 11.89 17.09
CA LEU A 26 4.66 11.77 16.29
C LEU A 26 3.47 11.40 17.18
N GLN A 27 3.67 10.51 18.16
CA GLN A 27 2.61 10.15 19.12
C GLN A 27 2.16 11.35 19.96
N GLY A 28 3.09 12.18 20.44
CA GLY A 28 2.76 13.42 21.16
C GLY A 28 1.94 14.37 20.31
N ALA A 29 2.37 14.60 19.07
CA ALA A 29 1.64 15.43 18.11
C ALA A 29 0.23 14.88 17.78
N VAL A 30 0.08 13.56 17.63
CA VAL A 30 -1.22 12.90 17.42
C VAL A 30 -2.15 13.06 18.63
N THR A 31 -1.60 12.97 19.85
CA THR A 31 -2.38 13.20 21.08
C THR A 31 -2.87 14.64 21.14
N ALA A 32 -1.98 15.62 20.91
CA ALA A 32 -2.30 17.05 20.95
C ALA A 32 -3.21 17.52 19.79
N CYS A 33 -3.13 16.88 18.62
CA CYS A 33 -3.89 17.28 17.45
C CYS A 33 -5.39 16.99 17.65
N PRO A 34 -6.29 17.98 17.54
CA PRO A 34 -7.71 17.71 17.54
C PRO A 34 -8.13 16.95 16.27
N ALA A 35 -9.31 16.32 16.31
CA ALA A 35 -9.89 15.69 15.12
C ALA A 35 -10.05 16.71 13.99
N ASN A 36 -9.79 16.27 12.76
CA ASN A 36 -9.72 17.08 11.54
C ASN A 36 -8.62 18.17 11.56
N GLY A 37 -7.64 18.04 12.45
CA GLY A 37 -6.45 18.90 12.50
C GLY A 37 -5.33 18.47 11.56
N GLU A 38 -4.27 19.29 11.52
CA GLU A 38 -3.06 19.03 10.74
C GLU A 38 -1.82 19.10 11.63
N ILE A 39 -0.98 18.08 11.55
CA ILE A 39 0.34 18.01 12.16
C ILE A 39 1.37 18.42 11.09
N ILE A 40 2.10 19.50 11.35
CA ILE A 40 3.15 20.03 10.48
C ILE A 40 4.50 19.66 11.06
N ILE A 41 5.27 18.86 10.33
CA ILE A 41 6.65 18.52 10.69
C ILE A 41 7.56 19.66 10.23
N LEU A 42 8.37 20.18 11.14
CA LEU A 42 9.14 21.42 10.94
C LEU A 42 10.60 21.20 10.52
N ASP A 43 11.21 20.11 10.97
CA ASP A 43 12.63 19.85 10.79
C ASP A 43 12.89 18.40 10.36
N ASN A 44 14.16 18.09 10.07
CA ASN A 44 14.59 16.73 9.82
C ASN A 44 14.81 16.01 11.15
N GLY A 45 14.34 14.77 11.27
CA GLY A 45 14.53 14.05 12.53
C GLY A 45 13.84 12.70 12.56
N GLY A 46 14.11 11.96 13.64
CA GLY A 46 13.39 10.75 14.00
C GLY A 46 12.21 11.06 14.91
N TYR A 47 11.00 10.62 14.53
CA TYR A 47 9.75 10.96 15.24
C TYR A 47 9.05 9.78 15.92
N GLY A 48 9.56 8.56 15.74
CA GLY A 48 8.93 7.35 16.27
C GLY A 48 7.61 7.00 15.56
N GLY A 49 6.95 5.96 16.06
CA GLY A 49 5.64 5.53 15.56
C GLY A 49 4.51 6.29 16.24
N ALA A 50 3.27 6.00 15.83
CA ALA A 50 2.08 6.53 16.48
C ALA A 50 0.86 5.66 16.25
N ILE A 51 -0.12 5.78 17.16
CA ILE A 51 -1.45 5.21 17.02
C ILE A 51 -2.43 6.36 16.72
N ILE A 52 -3.02 6.34 15.53
CA ILE A 52 -3.95 7.36 15.03
C ILE A 52 -5.36 6.78 15.05
N THR A 53 -6.24 7.38 15.85
CA THR A 53 -7.63 6.90 16.07
C THR A 53 -8.70 7.94 15.72
N LYS A 54 -8.32 9.00 15.02
CA LYS A 54 -9.19 10.11 14.63
C LYS A 54 -8.75 10.68 13.29
N SER A 55 -9.67 11.36 12.61
CA SER A 55 -9.34 12.10 11.39
C SER A 55 -8.25 13.14 11.65
N LEU A 56 -7.16 13.14 10.87
CA LEU A 56 -6.11 14.16 10.88
C LEU A 56 -5.19 14.03 9.67
N THR A 57 -4.36 15.04 9.44
CA THR A 57 -3.28 15.01 8.45
C THR A 57 -1.93 15.07 9.14
N VAL A 58 -0.97 14.24 8.73
CA VAL A 58 0.46 14.36 9.05
C VAL A 58 1.18 14.82 7.80
N ASN A 59 1.82 15.98 7.85
CA ASN A 59 2.38 16.65 6.69
C ASN A 59 3.87 16.99 6.92
N ALA A 60 4.74 16.26 6.22
CA ALA A 60 6.13 16.66 6.02
C ALA A 60 6.24 17.40 4.68
N SER A 61 6.69 18.66 4.75
CA SER A 61 6.90 19.47 3.54
C SER A 61 8.07 18.94 2.72
N ALA A 62 8.08 19.23 1.41
CA ALA A 62 9.19 18.85 0.54
C ALA A 62 10.53 19.34 1.10
N GLY A 63 11.53 18.45 1.13
CA GLY A 63 12.85 18.72 1.71
C GLY A 63 12.99 18.34 3.19
N ILE A 64 11.88 18.01 3.87
CA ILE A 64 11.91 17.48 5.23
C ILE A 64 12.03 15.96 5.21
N VAL A 65 13.06 15.44 5.87
CA VAL A 65 13.23 14.01 6.14
C VAL A 65 12.54 13.68 7.47
N ALA A 66 11.24 13.40 7.37
CA ALA A 66 10.46 12.89 8.49
C ALA A 66 10.73 11.39 8.68
N PHE A 67 11.81 11.07 9.38
CA PHE A 67 12.27 9.70 9.54
C PHE A 67 11.42 8.94 10.57
N ILE A 68 10.82 7.83 10.13
CA ILE A 68 9.99 6.97 10.96
C ILE A 68 10.44 5.53 10.80
N ALA A 69 11.05 4.99 11.84
CA ALA A 69 11.50 3.59 11.80
C ALA A 69 10.47 2.61 12.36
N ARG A 70 9.45 3.08 13.09
CA ARG A 70 8.45 2.27 13.81
C ARG A 70 7.11 2.26 13.08
N THR A 71 6.29 1.25 13.36
CA THR A 71 4.95 1.16 12.81
C THR A 71 4.09 2.38 13.17
N ILE A 72 3.37 2.89 12.18
CA ILE A 72 2.23 3.78 12.38
C ILE A 72 0.96 2.93 12.31
N THR A 73 0.21 2.88 13.41
CA THR A 73 -1.09 2.20 13.43
C THR A 73 -2.19 3.21 13.15
N VAL A 74 -2.99 2.95 12.12
CA VAL A 74 -4.17 3.75 11.77
C VAL A 74 -5.40 2.90 12.08
N ASN A 75 -6.12 3.24 13.15
CA ASN A 75 -7.33 2.55 13.59
C ASN A 75 -8.46 3.56 13.77
N ILE A 76 -9.06 3.96 12.66
CA ILE A 76 -10.03 5.05 12.58
C ILE A 76 -11.45 4.54 12.28
N GLY A 77 -12.46 5.33 12.62
CA GLY A 77 -13.85 4.99 12.35
C GLY A 77 -14.19 5.02 10.86
N VAL A 78 -15.34 4.43 10.48
CA VAL A 78 -15.74 4.28 9.06
C VAL A 78 -15.95 5.61 8.31
N THR A 79 -16.20 6.70 9.03
CA THR A 79 -16.34 8.06 8.47
C THR A 79 -15.07 8.89 8.58
N ASP A 80 -14.04 8.37 9.24
CA ASP A 80 -12.80 9.11 9.47
C ASP A 80 -11.86 9.06 8.26
N LYS A 81 -11.02 10.08 8.16
CA LYS A 81 -9.97 10.19 7.15
C LYS A 81 -8.63 10.57 7.76
N VAL A 82 -7.60 9.78 7.48
CA VAL A 82 -6.21 10.09 7.80
C VAL A 82 -5.42 10.31 6.52
N VAL A 83 -4.56 11.33 6.52
CA VAL A 83 -3.60 11.59 5.43
C VAL A 83 -2.20 11.57 6.01
N LEU A 84 -1.33 10.74 5.44
CA LEU A 84 0.09 10.67 5.76
C LEU A 84 0.89 11.11 4.52
N ARG A 85 1.58 12.26 4.62
CA ARG A 85 2.27 12.88 3.50
C ARG A 85 3.74 13.13 3.80
N GLY A 86 4.61 12.82 2.84
CA GLY A 86 6.02 13.20 2.88
C GLY A 86 6.88 12.37 3.83
N LEU A 87 6.42 11.19 4.24
CA LEU A 87 7.11 10.40 5.26
C LEU A 87 8.25 9.59 4.66
N SER A 88 9.36 9.50 5.39
CA SER A 88 10.50 8.65 5.05
C SER A 88 10.60 7.52 6.06
N MET A 89 10.00 6.37 5.75
CA MET A 89 9.93 5.23 6.66
C MET A 89 11.01 4.18 6.35
N ASN A 90 11.70 3.70 7.38
CA ASN A 90 12.70 2.63 7.24
C ASN A 90 12.72 1.68 8.45
N GLY A 91 12.23 0.45 8.24
CA GLY A 91 12.08 -0.58 9.28
C GLY A 91 13.36 -1.35 9.65
N VAL A 92 14.44 -1.26 8.87
CA VAL A 92 15.60 -2.19 8.95
C VAL A 92 16.19 -2.30 10.37
N VAL A 93 16.26 -1.18 11.10
CA VAL A 93 16.99 -1.15 12.38
C VAL A 93 16.26 -1.87 13.50
N PHE A 94 14.93 -1.77 13.58
CA PHE A 94 14.20 -2.38 14.69
C PHE A 94 13.24 -3.49 14.29
N GLY A 95 13.09 -3.76 12.99
CA GLY A 95 12.45 -4.98 12.52
C GLY A 95 10.95 -5.07 12.81
N ASP A 96 10.26 -3.93 12.84
CA ASP A 96 8.80 -3.96 12.92
C ASP A 96 8.23 -4.68 11.70
N TYR A 97 7.10 -5.36 11.91
CA TYR A 97 6.42 -6.09 10.85
C TYR A 97 5.94 -5.16 9.74
N ASP A 98 5.26 -4.08 10.11
CA ASP A 98 4.61 -3.20 9.14
C ASP A 98 5.13 -1.76 9.24
N GLY A 99 5.22 -1.07 8.09
CA GLY A 99 5.43 0.38 8.10
C GLY A 99 4.18 1.08 8.59
N ILE A 100 3.06 0.83 7.91
CA ILE A 100 1.75 1.33 8.30
C ILE A 100 0.80 0.14 8.47
N ALA A 101 0.26 -0.03 9.67
CA ALA A 101 -0.79 -0.99 9.97
C ALA A 101 -2.15 -0.27 9.94
N PHE A 102 -2.92 -0.48 8.88
CA PHE A 102 -4.24 0.13 8.70
C PHE A 102 -5.34 -0.88 9.06
N THR A 103 -5.94 -0.70 10.23
CA THR A 103 -6.86 -1.67 10.86
C THR A 103 -8.28 -1.15 11.09
N GLY A 104 -8.54 0.13 10.84
CA GLY A 104 -9.88 0.75 10.96
C GLY A 104 -10.59 0.97 9.61
N GLY A 105 -11.92 0.87 9.57
CA GLY A 105 -12.73 0.84 8.33
C GLY A 105 -12.92 2.18 7.59
N GLY A 106 -12.13 3.22 7.91
CA GLY A 106 -12.24 4.55 7.30
C GLY A 106 -11.45 4.72 6.01
N THR A 107 -10.96 5.94 5.77
CA THR A 107 -10.08 6.26 4.64
C THR A 107 -8.66 6.58 5.09
N LEU A 108 -7.67 5.87 4.58
CA LEU A 108 -6.26 6.22 4.70
C LEU A 108 -5.72 6.68 3.35
N VAL A 109 -5.10 7.85 3.33
CA VAL A 109 -4.33 8.36 2.19
C VAL A 109 -2.86 8.38 2.56
N VAL A 110 -2.00 7.76 1.75
CA VAL A 110 -0.55 7.82 1.87
C VAL A 110 0.00 8.40 0.59
N GLU A 111 0.69 9.54 0.70
CA GLU A 111 1.17 10.27 -0.47
C GLU A 111 2.58 10.82 -0.32
N ASN A 112 3.31 10.91 -1.43
CA ASN A 112 4.67 11.47 -1.49
C ASN A 112 5.62 10.85 -0.45
N SER A 113 5.50 9.54 -0.21
CA SER A 113 6.19 8.88 0.90
C SER A 113 7.07 7.73 0.41
N VAL A 114 8.15 7.47 1.13
CA VAL A 114 9.02 6.31 0.92
C VAL A 114 8.83 5.36 2.10
N VAL A 115 8.53 4.10 1.84
CA VAL A 115 8.32 3.07 2.87
C VAL A 115 9.20 1.86 2.56
N ALA A 116 10.20 1.63 3.41
CA ALA A 116 11.21 0.62 3.15
C ALA A 116 11.58 -0.25 4.36
N GLY A 117 12.06 -1.46 4.10
CA GLY A 117 12.75 -2.25 5.11
C GLY A 117 11.87 -2.90 6.19
N PHE A 118 10.57 -3.07 5.96
CA PHE A 118 9.66 -3.70 6.92
C PHE A 118 9.51 -5.21 6.68
N ASN A 119 9.38 -5.97 7.77
CA ASN A 119 9.49 -7.44 7.75
C ASN A 119 8.29 -8.17 7.14
N THR A 120 7.13 -7.51 7.08
CA THR A 120 5.88 -8.04 6.51
C THR A 120 5.40 -7.15 5.37
N ALA A 121 5.02 -5.90 5.65
CA ALA A 121 4.53 -5.01 4.61
C ALA A 121 4.94 -3.54 4.81
N GLY A 122 5.11 -2.81 3.71
CA GLY A 122 5.17 -1.35 3.77
C GLY A 122 3.84 -0.78 4.29
N ILE A 123 2.73 -1.19 3.68
CA ILE A 123 1.37 -0.99 4.22
C ILE A 123 0.67 -2.34 4.35
N ASN A 124 0.22 -2.65 5.56
CA ASN A 124 -0.67 -3.75 5.85
C ASN A 124 -2.08 -3.21 6.10
N GLN A 125 -2.95 -3.35 5.10
CA GLN A 125 -4.35 -2.99 5.16
C GLN A 125 -5.18 -4.25 5.45
N SER A 126 -5.63 -4.37 6.71
CA SER A 126 -6.46 -5.47 7.20
C SER A 126 -7.84 -5.04 7.73
N ALA A 127 -8.16 -3.76 7.59
CA ALA A 127 -9.45 -3.18 7.92
C ALA A 127 -10.56 -3.55 6.93
N VAL A 128 -11.64 -4.06 7.48
CA VAL A 128 -12.88 -4.34 6.75
C VAL A 128 -13.58 -3.04 6.31
N GLY A 129 -14.16 -3.01 5.11
CA GLY A 129 -14.94 -1.84 4.66
C GLY A 129 -14.12 -0.59 4.37
N SER A 130 -12.79 -0.71 4.31
CA SER A 130 -11.86 0.41 4.28
C SER A 130 -11.56 0.92 2.87
N ASN A 131 -11.02 2.14 2.80
CA ASN A 131 -10.50 2.73 1.57
C ASN A 131 -9.04 3.15 1.79
N LEU A 132 -8.13 2.53 1.05
CA LEU A 132 -6.72 2.91 1.01
C LEU A 132 -6.42 3.61 -0.31
N ILE A 133 -5.80 4.79 -0.24
CA ILE A 133 -5.32 5.55 -1.39
C ILE A 133 -3.83 5.73 -1.22
N VAL A 134 -3.07 5.31 -2.24
CA VAL A 134 -1.60 5.40 -2.28
C VAL A 134 -1.22 6.15 -3.54
N ASN A 135 -0.55 7.29 -3.39
CA ASN A 135 -0.19 8.14 -4.53
C ASN A 135 1.24 8.66 -4.43
N ASP A 136 2.01 8.59 -5.51
CA ASP A 136 3.39 9.12 -5.55
C ASP A 136 4.28 8.53 -4.44
N CYS A 137 4.19 7.22 -4.20
CA CYS A 137 4.93 6.54 -3.14
C CYS A 137 5.95 5.53 -3.68
N GLU A 138 6.99 5.26 -2.89
CA GLU A 138 7.95 4.18 -3.16
C GLU A 138 7.91 3.15 -2.03
N PHE A 139 7.67 1.89 -2.38
CA PHE A 139 7.69 0.73 -1.49
C PHE A 139 8.84 -0.19 -1.89
N ARG A 140 9.90 -0.21 -1.09
CA ARG A 140 11.11 -0.97 -1.44
C ARG A 140 11.75 -1.73 -0.30
N ASN A 141 12.36 -2.87 -0.59
CA ASN A 141 13.06 -3.68 0.41
C ASN A 141 12.16 -4.09 1.60
N ASN A 142 10.85 -4.15 1.41
CA ASN A 142 9.94 -4.77 2.38
C ASN A 142 9.78 -6.25 2.02
N GLN A 143 9.14 -7.06 2.86
CA GLN A 143 8.66 -8.36 2.37
C GLN A 143 7.56 -8.17 1.32
N THR A 144 6.56 -7.36 1.62
CA THR A 144 5.51 -6.95 0.70
C THR A 144 5.46 -5.42 0.61
N GLY A 145 5.24 -4.85 -0.57
CA GLY A 145 5.06 -3.40 -0.67
C GLY A 145 3.73 -2.96 -0.05
N VAL A 146 2.62 -3.33 -0.67
CA VAL A 146 1.26 -3.12 -0.15
C VAL A 146 0.52 -4.46 -0.07
N LEU A 147 0.02 -4.79 1.12
CA LEU A 147 -0.86 -5.92 1.37
C LEU A 147 -2.25 -5.37 1.69
N ASN A 148 -3.22 -5.62 0.82
CA ASN A 148 -4.64 -5.42 1.11
C ASN A 148 -5.28 -6.79 1.33
N GLY A 149 -5.62 -7.11 2.58
CA GLY A 149 -6.24 -8.37 2.91
C GLY A 149 -6.98 -8.33 4.22
N SER A 150 -8.30 -8.53 4.17
CA SER A 150 -9.09 -8.82 5.36
C SER A 150 -9.61 -10.25 5.28
N SER A 151 -9.57 -11.00 6.39
CA SER A 151 -10.15 -12.35 6.47
C SER A 151 -11.68 -12.29 6.62
N ASN A 152 -12.32 -11.39 5.88
CA ASN A 152 -13.73 -11.03 5.98
C ASN A 152 -14.37 -10.88 4.60
N ASP A 153 -15.69 -11.03 4.57
CA ASP A 153 -16.52 -10.95 3.36
C ASP A 153 -16.88 -9.50 2.99
N THR A 154 -16.52 -8.53 3.83
CA THR A 154 -16.73 -7.10 3.57
C THR A 154 -15.60 -6.55 2.72
N ASN A 155 -15.96 -5.93 1.59
CA ASN A 155 -15.02 -5.34 0.66
C ASN A 155 -14.04 -4.36 1.31
N SER A 156 -12.75 -4.47 0.98
CA SER A 156 -11.76 -3.40 1.15
C SER A 156 -11.35 -2.86 -0.23
N ASN A 157 -11.26 -1.53 -0.35
CA ASN A 157 -10.87 -0.88 -1.61
C ASN A 157 -9.47 -0.31 -1.50
N THR A 158 -8.67 -0.47 -2.54
CA THR A 158 -7.34 0.15 -2.63
C THR A 158 -7.12 0.75 -4.01
N VAL A 159 -6.64 1.98 -4.05
CA VAL A 159 -6.24 2.68 -5.26
C VAL A 159 -4.77 3.05 -5.12
N ILE A 160 -3.95 2.63 -6.08
CA ILE A 160 -2.52 2.88 -6.14
C ILE A 160 -2.23 3.60 -7.45
N GLU A 161 -1.68 4.80 -7.36
CA GLU A 161 -1.32 5.62 -8.52
C GLU A 161 0.11 6.14 -8.40
N ASN A 162 0.79 6.28 -9.55
CA ASN A 162 2.09 6.94 -9.66
C ASN A 162 3.15 6.39 -8.69
N SER A 163 3.06 5.10 -8.35
CA SER A 163 3.85 4.51 -7.27
C SER A 163 4.82 3.44 -7.77
N ARG A 164 5.83 3.13 -6.97
CA ARG A 164 6.89 2.19 -7.31
C ARG A 164 7.05 1.11 -6.25
N PHE A 165 7.08 -0.14 -6.68
CA PHE A 165 7.22 -1.33 -5.85
C PHE A 165 8.45 -2.09 -6.30
N GLU A 166 9.56 -1.93 -5.56
CA GLU A 166 10.86 -2.43 -6.00
C GLU A 166 11.59 -3.26 -4.94
N SER A 167 12.20 -4.36 -5.36
CA SER A 167 13.09 -5.15 -4.48
C SER A 167 12.42 -5.58 -3.18
N ASN A 168 11.11 -5.82 -3.21
CA ASN A 168 10.44 -6.46 -2.08
C ASN A 168 10.76 -7.95 -2.13
N SER A 169 11.11 -8.53 -0.97
CA SER A 169 11.61 -9.92 -0.87
C SER A 169 10.53 -10.98 -1.08
N SER A 170 9.28 -10.55 -1.26
CA SER A 170 8.20 -11.40 -1.73
C SER A 170 7.40 -10.69 -2.80
N TYR A 171 6.57 -9.71 -2.43
CA TYR A 171 5.53 -9.22 -3.33
C TYR A 171 5.58 -7.70 -3.50
N GLY A 172 5.26 -7.21 -4.70
CA GLY A 172 5.02 -5.79 -4.90
C GLY A 172 3.69 -5.37 -4.26
N VAL A 173 2.60 -5.85 -4.85
CA VAL A 173 1.23 -5.64 -4.34
C VAL A 173 0.52 -6.97 -4.21
N VAL A 174 -0.11 -7.20 -3.05
CA VAL A 174 -0.94 -8.37 -2.78
C VAL A 174 -2.36 -7.94 -2.44
N ALA A 175 -3.33 -8.60 -3.05
CA ALA A 175 -4.73 -8.54 -2.64
C ALA A 175 -5.19 -9.93 -2.19
N SER A 176 -5.80 -10.00 -1.01
CA SER A 176 -6.39 -11.22 -0.47
C SER A 176 -7.72 -10.95 0.24
N GLY A 177 -8.48 -12.01 0.51
CA GLY A 177 -9.82 -11.86 1.07
C GLY A 177 -10.76 -11.15 0.09
N THR A 178 -11.67 -10.31 0.59
CA THR A 178 -12.61 -9.58 -0.26
C THR A 178 -12.03 -8.22 -0.67
N ALA A 179 -10.97 -8.23 -1.47
CA ALA A 179 -10.22 -7.02 -1.84
C ALA A 179 -10.46 -6.59 -3.29
N ASN A 180 -10.75 -5.30 -3.49
CA ASN A 180 -10.79 -4.64 -4.79
C ASN A 180 -9.64 -3.65 -4.91
N VAL A 181 -8.70 -3.91 -5.82
CA VAL A 181 -7.49 -3.11 -5.98
C VAL A 181 -7.40 -2.55 -7.40
N SER A 182 -7.12 -1.25 -7.51
CA SER A 182 -6.74 -0.61 -8.77
C SER A 182 -5.29 -0.13 -8.67
N ILE A 183 -4.49 -0.46 -9.68
CA ILE A 183 -3.10 -0.05 -9.80
C ILE A 183 -2.95 0.66 -11.15
N ARG A 184 -2.53 1.93 -11.12
CA ARG A 184 -2.41 2.76 -12.31
C ARG A 184 -1.07 3.49 -12.35
N ASN A 185 -0.51 3.65 -13.55
CA ASN A 185 0.69 4.45 -13.81
C ASN A 185 1.85 4.13 -12.83
N SER A 186 2.04 2.84 -12.54
CA SER A 186 2.94 2.39 -11.49
C SER A 186 3.96 1.38 -12.02
N VAL A 187 5.05 1.21 -11.28
CA VAL A 187 6.13 0.28 -11.62
C VAL A 187 6.21 -0.80 -10.55
N LEU A 188 6.12 -2.07 -10.95
CA LEU A 188 6.30 -3.22 -10.08
C LEU A 188 7.47 -4.04 -10.62
N ALA A 189 8.64 -3.87 -10.03
CA ALA A 189 9.87 -4.43 -10.58
C ALA A 189 10.81 -5.03 -9.55
N ASN A 190 11.62 -6.00 -9.98
CA ASN A 190 12.66 -6.60 -9.15
C ASN A 190 12.14 -7.20 -7.84
N ASN A 191 10.86 -7.60 -7.75
CA ASN A 191 10.35 -8.28 -6.56
C ASN A 191 10.69 -9.77 -6.65
N ASP A 192 11.20 -10.33 -5.55
CA ASP A 192 11.81 -11.66 -5.52
C ASP A 192 10.80 -12.78 -5.83
N SER A 193 9.51 -12.57 -5.56
CA SER A 193 8.44 -13.51 -5.89
C SER A 193 7.46 -12.94 -6.92
N VAL A 194 6.47 -12.14 -6.54
CA VAL A 194 5.41 -11.70 -7.48
C VAL A 194 5.29 -10.19 -7.53
N GLY A 195 5.22 -9.60 -8.72
CA GLY A 195 4.91 -8.18 -8.89
C GLY A 195 3.50 -7.85 -8.36
N VAL A 196 2.47 -8.45 -8.96
CA VAL A 196 1.06 -8.32 -8.54
C VAL A 196 0.47 -9.68 -8.22
N TYR A 197 -0.05 -9.86 -7.01
CA TYR A 197 -0.60 -11.14 -6.55
C TYR A 197 -2.06 -11.00 -6.10
N ALA A 198 -2.97 -11.70 -6.78
CA ALA A 198 -4.34 -11.90 -6.35
C ALA A 198 -4.48 -13.29 -5.71
N TYR A 199 -4.88 -13.35 -4.45
CA TYR A 199 -4.99 -14.60 -3.69
C TYR A 199 -6.36 -14.75 -3.01
N SER A 200 -7.12 -15.79 -3.38
CA SER A 200 -8.37 -16.14 -2.70
C SER A 200 -8.35 -17.59 -2.24
N ASN A 201 -8.76 -17.83 -1.00
CA ASN A 201 -8.90 -19.17 -0.41
C ASN A 201 -10.32 -19.42 0.13
N SER A 202 -11.29 -18.58 -0.22
CA SER A 202 -12.69 -18.75 0.15
C SER A 202 -13.60 -18.36 -1.01
N GLN A 203 -14.67 -19.13 -1.21
CA GLN A 203 -15.72 -18.82 -2.18
C GLN A 203 -16.48 -17.53 -1.86
N THR A 204 -16.46 -17.06 -0.61
CA THR A 204 -17.11 -15.82 -0.18
C THR A 204 -16.22 -14.59 -0.31
N GLN A 205 -14.94 -14.77 -0.67
CA GLN A 205 -13.92 -13.73 -0.65
C GLN A 205 -13.25 -13.62 -2.03
N PRO A 206 -13.98 -13.17 -3.06
CA PRO A 206 -13.41 -12.95 -4.38
C PRO A 206 -12.42 -11.77 -4.35
N VAL A 207 -11.29 -11.95 -5.02
CA VAL A 207 -10.30 -10.88 -5.23
C VAL A 207 -10.36 -10.38 -6.65
N LEU A 208 -10.37 -9.06 -6.80
CA LEU A 208 -10.22 -8.38 -8.09
C LEU A 208 -9.10 -7.34 -8.02
N ILE A 209 -8.11 -7.48 -8.90
CA ILE A 209 -7.11 -6.45 -9.17
C ILE A 209 -7.27 -5.95 -10.60
N VAL A 210 -7.28 -4.63 -10.79
CA VAL A 210 -7.21 -3.98 -12.10
C VAL A 210 -5.89 -3.26 -12.25
N VAL A 211 -5.16 -3.57 -13.32
CA VAL A 211 -3.84 -3.02 -13.62
C VAL A 211 -3.93 -2.22 -14.93
N ASP A 212 -3.62 -0.93 -14.86
CA ASP A 212 -3.71 0.00 -16.00
C ASP A 212 -2.42 0.80 -16.15
N THR A 213 -1.88 0.88 -17.38
CA THR A 213 -0.73 1.74 -17.68
C THR A 213 0.46 1.47 -16.74
N CYS A 214 0.70 0.20 -16.40
CA CYS A 214 1.77 -0.18 -15.48
C CYS A 214 2.95 -0.83 -16.21
N THR A 215 4.12 -0.78 -15.57
CA THR A 215 5.30 -1.55 -15.97
C THR A 215 5.52 -2.67 -14.95
N ILE A 216 5.47 -3.92 -15.41
CA ILE A 216 5.68 -5.12 -14.59
C ILE A 216 6.88 -5.87 -15.14
N ALA A 217 8.02 -5.76 -14.47
CA ALA A 217 9.28 -6.28 -15.03
C ALA A 217 10.26 -6.84 -14.02
N HIS A 218 11.09 -7.79 -14.45
CA HIS A 218 12.19 -8.31 -13.62
C HIS A 218 11.74 -8.96 -12.30
N ASN A 219 10.48 -9.38 -12.18
CA ASN A 219 10.02 -10.17 -11.05
C ASN A 219 10.20 -11.66 -11.35
N TYR A 220 10.22 -12.52 -10.33
CA TYR A 220 10.15 -13.95 -10.58
C TYR A 220 8.83 -14.31 -11.29
N THR A 221 7.70 -13.82 -10.81
CA THR A 221 6.43 -13.83 -11.54
C THR A 221 5.90 -12.41 -11.67
N GLY A 222 5.56 -11.96 -12.88
CA GLY A 222 5.00 -10.62 -13.10
C GLY A 222 3.65 -10.46 -12.42
N MET A 223 2.70 -11.33 -12.77
CA MET A 223 1.37 -11.38 -12.18
C MET A 223 0.97 -12.82 -11.85
N ASN A 224 0.41 -13.02 -10.67
CA ASN A 224 -0.12 -14.32 -10.26
C ASN A 224 -1.56 -14.16 -9.77
N ALA A 225 -2.47 -14.98 -10.27
CA ALA A 225 -3.78 -15.17 -9.67
C ALA A 225 -3.87 -16.60 -9.14
N TYR A 226 -4.24 -16.74 -7.87
CA TYR A 226 -4.32 -18.03 -7.20
C TYR A 226 -5.62 -18.17 -6.39
N ALA A 227 -6.36 -19.24 -6.70
CA ALA A 227 -7.60 -19.62 -6.04
C ALA A 227 -7.38 -20.98 -5.35
N GLY A 228 -7.15 -20.95 -4.03
CA GLY A 228 -6.70 -22.11 -3.25
C GLY A 228 -7.81 -23.05 -2.79
N ALA A 229 -9.07 -22.64 -2.85
CA ALA A 229 -10.22 -23.43 -2.41
C ALA A 229 -11.24 -23.60 -3.54
N ALA A 230 -12.02 -24.68 -3.48
CA ALA A 230 -13.11 -24.90 -4.42
C ALA A 230 -14.11 -23.72 -4.37
N GLY A 231 -14.42 -23.15 -5.53
CA GLY A 231 -15.32 -21.99 -5.64
C GLY A 231 -14.68 -20.63 -5.31
N ALA A 232 -13.42 -20.59 -4.86
CA ALA A 232 -12.68 -19.34 -4.69
C ALA A 232 -12.42 -18.66 -6.05
N SER A 233 -12.30 -17.33 -6.04
CA SER A 233 -12.08 -16.54 -7.25
C SER A 233 -10.99 -15.50 -7.04
N ALA A 234 -9.95 -15.55 -7.88
CA ALA A 234 -8.88 -14.56 -7.91
C ALA A 234 -8.68 -14.09 -9.35
N THR A 235 -8.94 -12.81 -9.59
CA THR A 235 -8.89 -12.24 -10.93
C THR A 235 -8.00 -11.01 -10.99
N ILE A 236 -7.11 -10.97 -11.99
CA ILE A 236 -6.36 -9.79 -12.39
C ILE A 236 -6.83 -9.38 -13.79
N ARG A 237 -7.24 -8.13 -13.97
CA ARG A 237 -7.60 -7.55 -15.28
C ARG A 237 -6.57 -6.51 -15.68
N VAL A 238 -6.06 -6.59 -16.90
CA VAL A 238 -4.89 -5.82 -17.33
C VAL A 238 -5.20 -5.04 -18.60
N THR A 239 -4.88 -3.75 -18.61
CA THR A 239 -5.02 -2.86 -19.77
C THR A 239 -3.79 -1.95 -19.89
N ASN A 240 -3.46 -1.54 -21.12
CA ASN A 240 -2.41 -0.57 -21.44
C ASN A 240 -1.03 -0.80 -20.78
N SER A 241 -0.74 -2.02 -20.32
CA SER A 241 0.44 -2.29 -19.48
C SER A 241 1.53 -3.03 -20.25
N THR A 242 2.77 -2.88 -19.79
CA THR A 242 3.94 -3.55 -20.37
C THR A 242 4.49 -4.58 -19.37
N ILE A 243 4.57 -5.84 -19.80
CA ILE A 243 4.91 -6.98 -18.95
C ILE A 243 6.09 -7.72 -19.58
N PHE A 244 7.28 -7.59 -19.00
CA PHE A 244 8.49 -8.06 -19.65
C PHE A 244 9.63 -8.45 -18.72
N HIS A 245 10.54 -9.30 -19.18
CA HIS A 245 11.70 -9.76 -18.40
C HIS A 245 11.37 -10.36 -17.03
N ASN A 246 10.17 -10.92 -16.85
CA ASN A 246 9.86 -11.74 -15.69
C ASN A 246 10.24 -13.20 -15.99
N VAL A 247 10.53 -14.01 -14.97
CA VAL A 247 10.71 -15.46 -15.18
C VAL A 247 9.38 -16.06 -15.65
N ASN A 248 8.29 -15.73 -14.98
CA ASN A 248 6.92 -16.04 -15.40
C ASN A 248 6.17 -14.74 -15.68
N GLY A 249 5.50 -14.61 -16.82
CA GLY A 249 4.72 -13.42 -17.16
C GLY A 249 3.41 -13.31 -16.35
N MET A 250 2.42 -14.11 -16.74
CA MET A 250 1.08 -14.15 -16.15
C MET A 250 0.71 -15.58 -15.77
N GLN A 251 0.65 -15.85 -14.47
CA GLN A 251 0.38 -17.18 -13.93
C GLN A 251 -1.03 -17.25 -13.33
N ALA A 252 -1.77 -18.30 -13.69
CA ALA A 252 -3.06 -18.66 -13.09
C ALA A 252 -3.30 -20.16 -13.35
N LEU A 253 -2.92 -21.00 -12.39
CA LEU A 253 -2.85 -22.47 -12.57
C LEU A 253 -3.99 -23.24 -11.92
N THR A 254 -4.82 -22.58 -11.12
CA THR A 254 -5.94 -23.19 -10.39
C THR A 254 -7.28 -22.79 -11.01
N SER A 255 -8.29 -23.65 -10.84
CA SER A 255 -9.67 -23.28 -11.21
C SER A 255 -10.12 -22.07 -10.40
N GLY A 256 -10.80 -21.12 -11.05
CA GLY A 256 -11.19 -19.84 -10.42
C GLY A 256 -10.10 -18.77 -10.44
N SER A 257 -8.91 -19.04 -10.99
CA SER A 257 -7.88 -18.05 -11.22
C SER A 257 -7.88 -17.51 -12.64
N ALA A 258 -7.74 -16.19 -12.79
CA ALA A 258 -7.65 -15.56 -14.11
C ALA A 258 -6.71 -14.35 -14.11
N VAL A 259 -5.90 -14.25 -15.15
CA VAL A 259 -5.18 -13.02 -15.53
C VAL A 259 -5.61 -12.65 -16.94
N ALA A 260 -6.59 -11.75 -17.05
CA ALA A 260 -7.30 -11.44 -18.29
C ALA A 260 -6.90 -10.06 -18.86
N SER A 261 -6.87 -9.96 -20.18
CA SER A 261 -6.44 -8.75 -20.91
C SER A 261 -7.62 -8.01 -21.54
N TYR A 262 -7.58 -6.68 -21.55
CA TYR A 262 -8.47 -5.85 -22.38
C TYR A 262 -8.02 -5.75 -23.86
N GLY A 263 -6.94 -6.43 -24.24
CA GLY A 263 -6.49 -6.56 -25.65
C GLY A 263 -5.44 -5.56 -26.11
N ASN A 264 -4.96 -4.68 -25.24
CA ASN A 264 -4.05 -3.56 -25.55
C ASN A 264 -2.75 -3.56 -24.72
N ASN A 265 -2.35 -4.73 -24.22
CA ASN A 265 -1.12 -4.90 -23.42
C ASN A 265 0.08 -5.27 -24.28
N ARG A 266 1.29 -4.93 -23.81
CA ARG A 266 2.56 -5.34 -24.42
C ARG A 266 3.19 -6.43 -23.56
N VAL A 267 3.20 -7.66 -24.05
CA VAL A 267 3.87 -8.79 -23.38
C VAL A 267 5.05 -9.23 -24.21
N LEU A 268 6.25 -9.16 -23.65
CA LEU A 268 7.48 -9.49 -24.37
C LEU A 268 8.52 -10.06 -23.42
N ALA A 269 9.39 -10.93 -23.92
CA ALA A 269 10.62 -11.36 -23.22
C ALA A 269 10.42 -11.86 -21.77
N ASN A 270 9.29 -12.50 -21.43
CA ASN A 270 9.20 -13.32 -20.22
C ASN A 270 9.61 -14.76 -20.57
N THR A 271 10.26 -15.46 -19.64
CA THR A 271 10.77 -16.82 -19.91
C THR A 271 9.63 -17.83 -20.09
N ASN A 272 8.64 -17.79 -19.20
CA ASN A 272 7.47 -18.66 -19.19
C ASN A 272 6.17 -17.86 -19.04
N TYR A 273 5.03 -18.50 -19.31
CA TYR A 273 3.68 -17.95 -19.07
C TYR A 273 3.46 -16.55 -19.69
N SER A 274 3.83 -16.39 -20.96
CA SER A 274 3.74 -15.12 -21.70
C SER A 274 2.38 -14.87 -22.36
N THR A 275 1.32 -15.54 -21.90
CA THR A 275 -0.04 -15.39 -22.45
C THR A 275 -1.04 -15.15 -21.32
N PHE A 276 -2.00 -14.25 -21.56
CA PHE A 276 -3.15 -14.08 -20.68
C PHE A 276 -4.05 -15.31 -20.68
N THR A 277 -4.78 -15.55 -19.59
CA THR A 277 -5.74 -16.66 -19.50
C THR A 277 -7.05 -16.39 -20.24
N GLY A 278 -7.29 -15.14 -20.68
CA GLY A 278 -8.47 -14.78 -21.45
C GLY A 278 -8.54 -13.29 -21.77
N THR A 279 -9.62 -12.91 -22.45
CA THR A 279 -9.93 -11.52 -22.81
C THR A 279 -11.09 -11.02 -21.97
N VAL A 280 -11.00 -9.79 -21.47
CA VAL A 280 -12.13 -9.09 -20.86
C VAL A 280 -13.01 -8.53 -21.98
N LEU A 281 -14.22 -9.05 -22.09
CA LEU A 281 -15.20 -8.54 -23.05
C LEU A 281 -15.86 -7.27 -22.49
N PRO A 282 -16.12 -6.26 -23.32
CA PRO A 282 -17.00 -5.17 -22.92
C PRO A 282 -18.35 -5.76 -22.52
N LEU A 283 -18.93 -5.27 -21.42
CA LEU A 283 -20.34 -5.54 -21.12
C LEU A 283 -21.15 -4.99 -22.29
N GLN A 284 -21.86 -5.88 -22.99
CA GLN A 284 -22.85 -5.51 -24.01
C GLN A 284 -24.08 -4.88 -23.36
#